data_AF-A0A9X2HJ37-F1
#
_entry.id   AF-A0A9X2HJ37-F1
#
_cell.length_a   1.000
_cell.length_b   1.000
_cell.length_c   1.000
_cell.angle_alpha   90.00
_cell.angle_beta   90.00
_cell.angle_gamma   90.00
#
_symmetry.space_group_name_H-M   'P 1'
#
loop_
_entity.id
_entity.type
_entity.pdbx_description
1 polymer ?
#
loop_
_entity_poly.entity_id
_entity_poly.type
_entity_poly.pdbx_seq_one_letter_code
_entity_poly.pdbx_strand_id
1 'polypeptide(L)'
;MSLLPGMEEAGLYPGLVPGEAVDAVDAVDAVLGALEEREGAPSPAEYEEWDRLAARVVESQDRVEALLAARQRCHEVVPMLMRAQNTISRTARQLGGVRGTEQALEEELRAAEAEHRAAWDRTSELSDVIAAHLGAAPGVVRRTVTLGRAGPPWRARLEELRDRRAETQRTEEASRARRDALQRELSRARADAEALREELQESAATVRSLQDELAAYPHRRHAVDQEWLAGDWQEDTASAPWLDAEVQAARVEAYRSAARLHGLVLRLQTAEVRAGLLLARELLGAGAEQAPDAAAAGEDAAPDAAAAGRDAASRPHRPAGT
;
A
#
# COMPACT_ATOMS: atom_id res chain seq x y z
N MET A 1 29.30 -28.99 -19.93
CA MET A 1 28.84 -27.59 -19.86
C MET A 1 29.64 -26.88 -20.95
N SER A 2 29.02 -26.53 -22.08
CA SER A 2 29.77 -26.05 -23.27
C SER A 2 30.07 -24.56 -23.12
N LEU A 3 31.34 -24.17 -23.19
CA LEU A 3 31.77 -22.77 -23.25
C LEU A 3 31.29 -22.10 -24.54
N LEU A 4 31.14 -20.76 -24.49
CA LEU A 4 30.75 -19.95 -25.64
C LEU A 4 31.87 -19.90 -26.70
N PRO A 5 31.54 -19.74 -28.00
CA PRO A 5 32.54 -19.68 -29.07
C PRO A 5 33.53 -18.53 -28.85
N GLY A 6 34.83 -18.84 -28.80
CA GLY A 6 35.90 -17.86 -28.59
C GLY A 6 36.37 -17.71 -27.13
N MET A 7 35.76 -18.43 -26.19
CA MET A 7 36.30 -18.59 -24.84
C MET A 7 37.15 -19.86 -24.78
N GLU A 8 38.46 -19.69 -24.63
CA GLU A 8 39.33 -20.82 -24.27
C GLU A 8 38.98 -21.29 -22.85
N GLU A 9 38.96 -22.60 -22.65
CA GLU A 9 38.81 -23.22 -21.33
C GLU A 9 40.10 -22.96 -20.55
N ALA A 10 40.24 -21.75 -20.02
CA ALA A 10 41.32 -21.40 -19.12
C ALA A 10 41.05 -22.15 -17.81
N GLY A 11 41.82 -23.23 -17.57
CA GLY A 11 41.87 -23.86 -16.26
C GLY A 11 42.18 -22.80 -15.20
N LEU A 12 41.52 -22.88 -14.04
CA LEU A 12 41.67 -21.94 -12.92
C LEU A 12 43.13 -21.76 -12.48
N TYR A 13 44.02 -22.70 -12.84
CA TYR A 13 45.45 -22.68 -12.54
C TYR A 13 46.25 -23.04 -13.80
N PRO A 14 47.20 -22.20 -14.23
CA PRO A 14 48.12 -22.55 -15.32
C PRO A 14 48.90 -23.83 -14.98
N GLY A 15 48.82 -24.85 -15.84
CA GLY A 15 49.56 -26.12 -15.66
C GLY A 15 48.74 -27.31 -15.13
N LEU A 16 47.48 -27.12 -14.73
CA LEU A 16 46.60 -28.22 -14.33
C LEU A 16 45.54 -28.50 -15.41
N VAL A 17 45.61 -29.68 -16.04
CA VAL A 17 44.64 -30.13 -17.04
C VAL A 17 43.48 -30.87 -16.35
N PRO A 18 42.22 -30.47 -16.55
CA PRO A 18 41.08 -31.16 -15.96
C PRO A 18 40.99 -32.63 -16.41
N GLY A 19 40.96 -33.56 -15.45
CA GLY A 19 40.74 -35.00 -15.70
C GLY A 19 42.00 -35.86 -15.83
N GLU A 20 43.19 -35.28 -15.71
CA GLU A 20 44.44 -36.02 -15.63
C GLU A 20 44.74 -36.42 -14.17
N ALA A 21 45.23 -37.64 -13.95
CA ALA A 21 45.63 -38.10 -12.62
C ALA A 21 46.97 -37.44 -12.25
N VAL A 22 46.90 -36.27 -11.61
CA VAL A 22 48.07 -35.53 -11.13
C VAL A 22 48.41 -36.01 -9.71
N ASP A 23 49.70 -36.22 -9.43
CA ASP A 23 50.17 -36.50 -8.07
C ASP A 23 49.77 -35.36 -7.12
N ALA A 24 49.38 -35.71 -5.89
CA ALA A 24 48.84 -34.73 -4.95
C ALA A 24 49.86 -33.63 -4.60
N VAL A 25 51.17 -33.95 -4.61
CA VAL A 25 52.24 -32.98 -4.37
C VAL A 25 52.43 -32.07 -5.58
N ASP A 26 52.43 -32.62 -6.80
CA ASP A 26 52.54 -31.85 -8.05
C ASP A 26 51.36 -30.87 -8.22
N ALA A 27 50.15 -31.29 -7.83
CA ALA A 27 48.97 -30.43 -7.85
C ALA A 27 49.06 -29.28 -6.84
N VAL A 28 49.59 -29.55 -5.64
CA VAL A 28 49.84 -28.53 -4.62
C VAL A 28 50.94 -27.56 -5.08
N ASP A 29 52.01 -28.04 -5.70
CA ASP A 29 53.10 -27.22 -6.20
C ASP A 29 52.67 -26.32 -7.37
N ALA A 30 51.79 -26.80 -8.26
CA ALA A 30 51.20 -25.99 -9.32
C ALA A 30 50.35 -24.83 -8.76
N VAL A 31 49.56 -25.08 -7.71
CA VAL A 31 48.75 -24.04 -7.06
C VAL A 31 49.64 -23.08 -6.27
N LEU A 32 50.63 -23.58 -5.52
CA LEU A 32 51.60 -22.75 -4.79
C LEU A 32 52.40 -21.83 -5.72
N GLY A 33 52.77 -22.30 -6.92
CA GLY A 33 53.47 -21.49 -7.93
C GLY A 33 52.60 -20.41 -8.59
N ALA A 34 51.27 -20.57 -8.56
CA ALA A 34 50.32 -19.58 -9.07
C ALA A 34 49.92 -18.52 -8.04
N LEU A 35 50.09 -18.79 -6.74
CA LEU A 35 49.82 -17.85 -5.66
C LEU A 35 51.04 -16.93 -5.44
N GLU A 36 50.83 -15.61 -5.47
CA GLU A 36 51.90 -14.64 -5.19
C GLU A 36 52.53 -14.90 -3.82
N GLU A 37 53.87 -14.87 -3.75
CA GLU A 37 54.59 -15.01 -2.48
C GLU A 37 54.33 -13.78 -1.59
N ARG A 38 53.50 -13.99 -0.57
CA ARG A 38 53.24 -12.99 0.45
C ARG A 38 53.94 -13.41 1.75
N GLU A 39 55.00 -12.71 2.09
CA GLU A 39 55.72 -12.90 3.35
C GLU A 39 55.02 -12.12 4.48
N GLY A 40 54.60 -12.83 5.52
CA GLY A 40 54.15 -12.25 6.79
C GLY A 40 52.64 -12.19 7.00
N ALA A 41 52.26 -12.07 8.28
CA ALA A 41 50.89 -11.81 8.69
C ALA A 41 50.41 -10.44 8.17
N PRO A 42 49.08 -10.23 8.02
CA PRO A 42 48.55 -8.93 7.64
C PRO A 42 49.06 -7.82 8.56
N SER A 43 49.49 -6.71 7.97
CA SER A 43 49.96 -5.56 8.73
C SER A 43 48.79 -4.84 9.42
N PRO A 44 49.01 -4.15 10.56
CA PRO A 44 48.00 -3.30 11.18
C PRO A 44 47.38 -2.28 10.21
N ALA A 45 48.18 -1.76 9.28
CA ALA A 45 47.72 -0.82 8.25
C ALA A 45 46.71 -1.44 7.27
N GLU A 46 46.82 -2.74 6.98
CA GLU A 46 45.86 -3.45 6.10
C GLU A 46 44.55 -3.76 6.83
N TYR A 47 44.58 -4.01 8.14
CA TYR A 47 43.37 -4.09 8.95
C TYR A 47 42.66 -2.72 9.06
N GLU A 48 43.42 -1.63 9.21
CA GLU A 48 42.84 -0.28 9.16
C GLU A 48 42.26 0.06 7.77
N GLU A 49 42.91 -0.40 6.68
CA GLU A 49 42.39 -0.26 5.33
C GLU A 49 41.12 -1.10 5.13
N TRP A 50 41.08 -2.30 5.69
CA TRP A 50 39.88 -3.16 5.73
C TRP A 50 38.72 -2.43 6.40
N ASP A 51 38.90 -1.94 7.62
CA ASP A 51 37.84 -1.25 8.38
C ASP A 51 37.36 -0.02 7.62
N ARG A 52 38.27 0.74 7.00
CA ARG A 52 37.95 1.91 6.18
C ARG A 52 37.12 1.53 4.94
N LEU A 53 37.51 0.48 4.22
CA LEU A 53 36.78 0.02 3.02
C LEU A 53 35.44 -0.59 3.40
N ALA A 54 35.36 -1.34 4.49
CA ALA A 54 34.12 -1.91 5.00
C ALA A 54 33.12 -0.80 5.36
N ALA A 55 33.55 0.22 6.11
CA ALA A 55 32.73 1.39 6.41
C ALA A 55 32.26 2.10 5.14
N ARG A 56 33.14 2.24 4.14
CA ARG A 56 32.81 2.88 2.86
C ARG A 56 31.80 2.09 2.04
N VAL A 57 31.86 0.75 2.07
CA VAL A 57 30.86 -0.11 1.42
C VAL A 57 29.49 0.12 2.04
N VAL A 58 29.39 0.09 3.37
CA VAL A 58 28.13 0.35 4.08
C VAL A 58 27.60 1.73 3.73
N GLU A 59 28.41 2.78 3.85
CA GLU A 59 28.01 4.15 3.52
C GLU A 59 27.52 4.28 2.06
N SER A 60 28.20 3.62 1.12
CA SER A 60 27.82 3.65 -0.29
C SER A 60 26.51 2.90 -0.57
N GLN A 61 26.24 1.81 0.16
CA GLN A 61 24.99 1.06 0.07
C GLN A 61 23.84 1.86 0.68
N ASP A 62 24.02 2.40 1.89
CA ASP A 62 23.05 3.26 2.57
C ASP A 62 22.66 4.45 1.69
N ARG A 63 23.65 5.04 1.00
CA ARG A 63 23.40 6.11 0.04
C ARG A 63 22.53 5.67 -1.12
N VAL A 64 22.79 4.51 -1.73
CA VAL A 64 21.94 3.98 -2.82
C VAL A 64 20.52 3.75 -2.32
N GLU A 65 20.36 3.12 -1.16
CA GLU A 65 19.06 2.85 -0.55
C GLU A 65 18.29 4.14 -0.22
N ALA A 66 18.96 5.13 0.37
CA ALA A 66 18.37 6.43 0.67
C ALA A 66 17.89 7.14 -0.61
N LEU A 67 18.69 7.09 -1.69
CA LEU A 67 18.31 7.68 -2.96
C LEU A 67 17.07 6.97 -3.52
N LEU A 68 17.08 5.63 -3.58
CA LEU A 68 15.95 4.83 -4.07
C LEU A 68 14.68 5.04 -3.24
N ALA A 69 14.78 5.04 -1.92
CA ALA A 69 13.65 5.29 -1.02
C ALA A 69 13.05 6.68 -1.23
N ALA A 70 13.89 7.71 -1.43
CA ALA A 70 13.41 9.03 -1.79
C ALA A 70 12.67 9.04 -3.14
N ARG A 71 13.15 8.29 -4.13
CA ARG A 71 12.52 8.20 -5.46
C ARG A 71 11.16 7.53 -5.35
N GLN A 72 11.12 6.39 -4.65
CA GLN A 72 9.92 5.61 -4.42
C GLN A 72 8.81 6.45 -3.75
N ARG A 73 9.15 7.21 -2.70
CA ARG A 73 8.18 8.11 -2.04
C ARG A 73 7.58 9.11 -3.02
N CYS A 74 8.40 9.75 -3.85
CA CYS A 74 7.90 10.67 -4.87
C CYS A 74 6.96 9.99 -5.88
N HIS A 75 7.28 8.76 -6.30
CA HIS A 75 6.44 7.98 -7.21
C HIS A 75 5.12 7.53 -6.59
N GLU A 76 5.06 7.35 -5.27
CA GLU A 76 3.84 6.99 -4.54
C GLU A 76 2.91 8.20 -4.33
N VAL A 77 3.48 9.37 -4.06
CA VAL A 77 2.74 10.62 -3.80
C VAL A 77 1.95 11.07 -5.03
N VAL A 78 2.49 10.92 -6.24
CA VAL A 78 1.84 11.41 -7.48
C VAL A 78 0.48 10.72 -7.75
N PRO A 79 0.38 9.37 -7.79
CA PRO A 79 -0.91 8.69 -7.89
C PRO A 79 -1.86 8.99 -6.73
N MET A 80 -1.35 9.13 -5.51
CA MET A 80 -2.17 9.50 -4.34
C MET A 80 -2.79 10.89 -4.52
N LEU A 81 -2.00 11.86 -5.00
CA LEU A 81 -2.46 13.21 -5.30
C LEU A 81 -3.57 13.20 -6.35
N MET A 82 -3.40 12.44 -7.45
CA MET A 82 -4.42 12.31 -8.49
C MET A 82 -5.72 11.68 -7.95
N ARG A 83 -5.61 10.62 -7.15
CA ARG A 83 -6.78 10.00 -6.50
C ARG A 83 -7.49 10.99 -5.59
N ALA A 84 -6.74 11.75 -4.78
CA ALA A 84 -7.31 12.76 -3.89
C ALA A 84 -7.99 13.91 -4.67
N GLN A 85 -7.39 14.40 -5.76
CA GLN A 85 -8.01 15.40 -6.64
C GLN A 85 -9.29 14.89 -7.32
N ASN A 86 -9.30 13.62 -7.74
CA ASN A 86 -10.49 12.97 -8.27
C ASN A 86 -11.58 12.83 -7.21
N THR A 87 -11.22 12.50 -5.97
CA THR A 87 -12.14 12.51 -4.83
C THR A 87 -12.76 13.89 -4.63
N ILE A 88 -11.95 14.96 -4.56
CA ILE A 88 -12.46 16.34 -4.47
C ILE A 88 -13.47 16.63 -5.58
N SER A 89 -13.14 16.31 -6.83
CA SER A 89 -14.00 16.58 -7.99
C SER A 89 -15.31 15.77 -7.95
N ARG A 90 -15.27 14.54 -7.43
CA ARG A 90 -16.45 13.69 -7.21
C ARG A 90 -17.32 14.23 -6.08
N THR A 91 -16.73 14.50 -4.92
CA THR A 91 -17.42 15.01 -3.72
C THR A 91 -18.03 16.39 -3.99
N ALA A 92 -17.33 17.28 -4.71
CA ALA A 92 -17.87 18.58 -5.12
C ALA A 92 -19.10 18.44 -6.05
N ARG A 93 -19.08 17.50 -6.99
CA ARG A 93 -20.25 17.21 -7.85
C ARG A 93 -21.41 16.64 -7.04
N GLN A 94 -21.15 15.71 -6.13
CA GLN A 94 -22.16 15.15 -5.23
C GLN A 94 -22.78 16.24 -4.35
N LEU A 95 -21.97 17.12 -3.76
CA LEU A 95 -22.42 18.26 -2.97
C LEU A 95 -23.29 19.23 -3.81
N GLY A 96 -22.92 19.46 -5.07
CA GLY A 96 -23.76 20.21 -6.01
C GLY A 96 -25.13 19.57 -6.23
N GLY A 97 -25.17 18.25 -6.40
CA GLY A 97 -26.42 17.48 -6.50
C GLY A 97 -27.27 17.58 -5.24
N VAL A 98 -26.67 17.38 -4.06
CA VAL A 98 -27.39 17.47 -2.77
C VAL A 98 -27.95 18.88 -2.55
N ARG A 99 -27.19 19.94 -2.84
CA ARG A 99 -27.71 21.32 -2.76
C ARG A 99 -28.90 21.56 -3.68
N GLY A 100 -28.89 20.97 -4.87
CA GLY A 100 -30.06 21.00 -5.76
C GLY A 100 -31.27 20.32 -5.14
N THR A 101 -31.08 19.17 -4.48
CA THR A 101 -32.16 18.49 -3.76
C THR A 101 -32.64 19.27 -2.53
N GLU A 102 -31.75 19.91 -1.77
CA GLU A 102 -32.12 20.80 -0.65
C GLU A 102 -33.01 21.94 -1.13
N GLN A 103 -32.64 22.61 -2.22
CA GLN A 103 -33.42 23.72 -2.78
C GLN A 103 -34.82 23.27 -3.22
N ALA A 104 -34.91 22.12 -3.92
CA ALA A 104 -36.19 21.55 -4.32
C ALA A 104 -37.06 21.20 -3.09
N LEU A 105 -36.49 20.55 -2.07
CA LEU A 105 -37.19 20.22 -0.82
C LEU A 105 -37.64 21.47 -0.05
N GLU A 106 -36.86 22.54 -0.06
CA GLU A 106 -37.25 23.82 0.55
C GLU A 106 -38.43 24.49 -0.18
N GLU A 107 -38.47 24.40 -1.51
CA GLU A 107 -39.60 24.88 -2.31
C GLU A 107 -40.86 24.06 -2.06
N GLU A 108 -40.74 22.74 -2.06
CA GLU A 108 -41.85 21.83 -1.75
C GLU A 108 -42.36 22.01 -0.32
N LEU A 109 -41.46 22.21 0.65
CA LEU A 109 -41.83 22.48 2.04
C LEU A 109 -42.60 23.79 2.16
N ARG A 110 -42.14 24.87 1.49
CA ARG A 110 -42.86 26.15 1.46
C ARG A 110 -44.27 26.01 0.88
N ALA A 111 -44.42 25.22 -0.19
CA ALA A 111 -45.74 24.92 -0.76
C ALA A 111 -46.63 24.13 0.22
N ALA A 112 -46.09 23.07 0.83
CA ALA A 112 -46.81 22.25 1.80
C ALA A 112 -47.22 23.03 3.06
N GLU A 113 -46.39 23.96 3.52
CA GLU A 113 -46.72 24.86 4.64
C GLU A 113 -47.85 25.83 4.30
N ALA A 114 -47.93 26.32 3.06
CA ALA A 114 -49.03 27.15 2.59
C ALA A 114 -50.33 26.35 2.47
N GLU A 115 -50.25 25.13 1.93
CA GLU A 115 -51.39 24.19 1.87
C GLU A 115 -51.92 23.88 3.27
N HIS A 116 -51.03 23.59 4.22
CA HIS A 116 -51.40 23.30 5.61
C HIS A 116 -52.06 24.50 6.29
N ARG A 117 -51.50 25.70 6.14
CA ARG A 117 -52.10 26.93 6.68
C ARG A 117 -53.50 27.16 6.12
N ALA A 118 -53.66 27.05 4.81
CA ALA A 118 -54.97 27.20 4.17
C ALA A 118 -55.99 26.13 4.62
N ALA A 119 -55.55 24.90 4.90
CA ALA A 119 -56.42 23.85 5.43
C ALA A 119 -56.82 24.13 6.89
N TRP A 120 -55.87 24.57 7.71
CA TRP A 120 -56.09 24.97 9.10
C TRP A 120 -57.08 26.14 9.21
N ASP A 121 -56.91 27.18 8.39
CA ASP A 121 -57.83 28.32 8.33
C ASP A 121 -59.26 27.87 8.03
N ARG A 122 -59.43 26.98 7.02
CA ARG A 122 -60.74 26.40 6.67
C ARG A 122 -61.36 25.57 7.80
N THR A 123 -60.56 24.79 8.52
CA THR A 123 -61.03 24.03 9.69
C THR A 123 -61.49 24.98 10.82
N SER A 124 -60.75 26.06 11.04
CA SER A 124 -61.08 27.09 12.03
C SER A 124 -62.38 27.82 11.66
N GLU A 125 -62.51 28.28 10.41
CA GLU A 125 -63.73 28.93 9.91
C GLU A 125 -64.98 28.04 10.06
N LEU A 126 -64.88 26.75 9.72
CA LEU A 126 -65.97 25.80 9.91
C LEU A 126 -66.32 25.60 11.39
N SER A 127 -65.32 25.65 12.27
CA SER A 127 -65.54 25.57 13.72
C SER A 127 -66.31 26.78 14.23
N ASP A 128 -66.00 27.98 13.75
CA ASP A 128 -66.73 29.22 14.07
C ASP A 128 -68.17 29.20 13.53
N VAL A 129 -68.36 28.75 12.29
CA VAL A 129 -69.70 28.59 11.68
C VAL A 129 -70.54 27.59 12.48
N ILE A 130 -69.96 26.47 12.93
CA ILE A 130 -70.63 25.50 13.80
C ILE A 130 -71.01 26.16 15.14
N ALA A 131 -70.09 26.90 15.77
CA ALA A 131 -70.36 27.59 17.03
C ALA A 131 -71.51 28.60 16.88
N ALA A 132 -71.53 29.39 15.81
CA ALA A 132 -72.61 30.31 15.50
C ALA A 132 -73.96 29.57 15.27
N HIS A 133 -73.95 28.45 14.55
CA HIS A 133 -75.16 27.63 14.31
C HIS A 133 -75.70 26.99 15.59
N LEU A 134 -74.81 26.60 16.51
CA LEU A 134 -75.17 26.13 17.85
C LEU A 134 -75.80 27.25 18.69
N GLY A 135 -75.28 28.48 18.58
CA GLY A 135 -75.86 29.67 19.22
C GLY A 135 -77.26 30.03 18.67
N ALA A 136 -77.52 29.74 17.39
CA ALA A 136 -78.82 29.96 16.73
C ALA A 136 -79.85 28.83 16.96
N ALA A 137 -79.60 27.92 17.91
CA ALA A 137 -80.47 26.77 18.17
C ALA A 137 -81.93 27.21 18.44
N PRO A 138 -82.93 26.52 17.85
CA PRO A 138 -84.33 26.86 18.11
C PRO A 138 -84.64 26.65 19.60
N GLY A 139 -85.01 27.74 20.29
CA GLY A 139 -85.40 27.72 21.69
C GLY A 139 -86.73 27.01 21.93
N VAL A 140 -87.06 26.77 23.21
CA VAL A 140 -88.24 25.99 23.64
C VAL A 140 -89.54 26.54 23.03
N VAL A 141 -89.72 27.87 23.04
CA VAL A 141 -90.92 28.54 22.50
C VAL A 141 -91.06 28.36 20.98
N ARG A 142 -89.96 28.48 20.22
CA ARG A 142 -89.98 28.28 18.77
C ARG A 142 -90.28 26.82 18.42
N ARG A 143 -89.82 25.87 19.24
CA ARG A 143 -90.14 24.45 19.07
C ARG A 143 -91.62 24.15 19.37
N THR A 144 -92.20 24.73 20.42
CA THR A 144 -93.63 24.50 20.75
C THR A 144 -94.56 25.10 19.69
N VAL A 145 -94.30 26.35 19.27
CA VAL A 145 -95.11 27.04 18.25
C VAL A 145 -95.02 26.35 16.88
N THR A 146 -93.86 25.79 16.51
CA THR A 146 -93.71 25.05 15.25
C THR A 146 -94.07 23.57 15.36
N LEU A 147 -94.65 23.13 16.49
CA LEU A 147 -94.95 21.72 16.77
C LEU A 147 -93.74 20.80 16.51
N GLY A 148 -92.54 21.29 16.84
CA GLY A 148 -91.27 20.58 16.66
C GLY A 148 -90.69 20.63 15.23
N ARG A 149 -91.39 21.18 14.24
CA ARG A 149 -90.93 21.20 12.82
C ARG A 149 -89.64 21.99 12.60
N ALA A 150 -89.30 22.95 13.46
CA ALA A 150 -88.04 23.70 13.37
C ALA A 150 -86.80 22.89 13.77
N GLY A 151 -86.95 21.77 14.49
CA GLY A 151 -85.84 20.97 15.00
C GLY A 151 -85.12 20.10 13.94
N PRO A 152 -85.84 19.29 13.13
CA PRO A 152 -85.25 18.46 12.09
C PRO A 152 -84.35 19.21 11.08
N PRO A 153 -84.76 20.34 10.47
CA PRO A 153 -83.91 21.03 9.49
C PRO A 153 -82.66 21.65 10.14
N TRP A 154 -82.76 22.13 11.39
CA TRP A 154 -81.60 22.64 12.13
C TRP A 154 -80.58 21.52 12.42
N ARG A 155 -81.05 20.32 12.79
CA ARG A 155 -80.19 19.15 13.03
C ARG A 155 -79.52 18.67 11.74
N ALA A 156 -80.28 18.55 10.65
CA ALA A 156 -79.74 18.17 9.35
C ALA A 156 -78.62 19.12 8.90
N ARG A 157 -78.80 20.44 9.10
CA ARG A 157 -77.76 21.42 8.82
C ARG A 157 -76.52 21.26 9.72
N LEU A 158 -76.71 20.93 10.99
CA LEU A 158 -75.59 20.70 11.92
C LEU A 158 -74.80 19.44 11.54
N GLU A 159 -75.47 18.37 11.13
CA GLU A 159 -74.84 17.15 10.62
C GLU A 159 -74.02 17.45 9.37
N GLU A 160 -74.58 18.17 8.39
CA GLU A 160 -73.86 18.61 7.19
C GLU A 160 -72.60 19.43 7.52
N LEU A 161 -72.68 20.38 8.46
CA LEU A 161 -71.52 21.17 8.88
C LEU A 161 -70.45 20.31 9.56
N ARG A 162 -70.85 19.32 10.36
CA ARG A 162 -69.93 18.38 11.01
C ARG A 162 -69.24 17.47 10.00
N ASP A 163 -69.96 17.00 8.99
CA ASP A 163 -69.39 16.18 7.92
C ASP A 163 -68.36 16.98 7.11
N ARG A 164 -68.69 18.22 6.74
CA ARG A 164 -67.76 19.14 6.08
C ARG A 164 -66.51 19.42 6.92
N ARG A 165 -66.67 19.60 8.23
CA ARG A 165 -65.54 19.78 9.16
C ARG A 165 -64.68 18.52 9.23
N ALA A 166 -65.28 17.35 9.35
CA ALA A 166 -64.54 16.09 9.39
C ALA A 166 -63.72 15.88 8.11
N GLU A 167 -64.29 16.21 6.95
CA GLU A 167 -63.56 16.13 5.68
C GLU A 167 -62.40 17.13 5.63
N THR A 168 -62.63 18.39 6.02
CA THR A 168 -61.58 19.41 6.05
C THR A 168 -60.46 19.03 7.02
N GLN A 169 -60.81 18.47 8.18
CA GLN A 169 -59.84 18.01 9.17
C GLN A 169 -58.97 16.86 8.63
N ARG A 170 -59.52 15.91 7.86
CA ARG A 170 -58.70 14.88 7.17
C ARG A 170 -57.71 15.51 6.19
N THR A 171 -58.13 16.55 5.45
CA THR A 171 -57.22 17.26 4.54
C THR A 171 -56.12 18.00 5.28
N GLU A 172 -56.43 18.60 6.43
CA GLU A 172 -55.46 19.25 7.31
C GLU A 172 -54.44 18.24 7.86
N GLU A 173 -54.90 17.10 8.39
CA GLU A 173 -54.04 16.04 8.89
C GLU A 173 -53.11 15.48 7.81
N ALA A 174 -53.62 15.28 6.58
CA ALA A 174 -52.83 14.85 5.44
C ALA A 174 -51.77 15.90 5.04
N SER A 175 -52.14 17.18 4.98
CA SER A 175 -51.20 18.27 4.67
C SER A 175 -50.10 18.41 5.74
N ARG A 176 -50.45 18.24 7.01
CA ARG A 176 -49.51 18.24 8.13
C ARG A 176 -48.53 17.07 8.04
N ALA A 177 -49.02 15.87 7.75
CA ALA A 177 -48.17 14.70 7.58
C ALA A 177 -47.17 14.87 6.42
N ARG A 178 -47.61 15.46 5.29
CA ARG A 178 -46.76 15.80 4.15
C ARG A 178 -45.67 16.82 4.53
N ARG A 179 -46.03 17.91 5.19
CA ARG A 179 -45.07 18.91 5.70
C ARG A 179 -44.02 18.26 6.61
N ASP A 180 -44.47 17.46 7.59
CA ASP A 180 -43.57 16.82 8.55
C ASP A 180 -42.64 15.79 7.87
N ALA A 181 -43.09 15.14 6.80
CA ALA A 181 -42.25 14.26 5.97
C ALA A 181 -41.16 15.05 5.22
N LEU A 182 -41.55 16.12 4.51
CA LEU A 182 -40.61 16.99 3.79
C LEU A 182 -39.58 17.63 4.73
N GLN A 183 -39.99 18.04 5.93
CA GLN A 183 -39.08 18.62 6.92
C GLN A 183 -38.02 17.61 7.39
N ARG A 184 -38.39 16.32 7.54
CA ARG A 184 -37.44 15.25 7.86
C ARG A 184 -36.49 14.97 6.69
N GLU A 185 -37.00 14.95 5.47
CA GLU A 185 -36.18 14.76 4.26
C GLU A 185 -35.18 15.90 4.08
N LEU A 186 -35.61 17.16 4.24
CA LEU A 186 -34.74 18.33 4.20
C LEU A 186 -33.65 18.27 5.30
N SER A 187 -34.01 17.82 6.50
CA SER A 187 -33.03 17.66 7.59
C SER A 187 -31.96 16.62 7.26
N ARG A 188 -32.33 15.52 6.58
CA ARG A 188 -31.39 14.49 6.12
C ARG A 188 -30.49 15.03 5.01
N ALA A 189 -31.07 15.70 4.00
CA ALA A 189 -30.29 16.31 2.92
C ALA A 189 -29.25 17.30 3.45
N ARG A 190 -29.59 18.08 4.49
CA ARG A 190 -28.66 18.99 5.17
C ARG A 190 -27.54 18.28 5.91
N ALA A 191 -27.84 17.17 6.58
CA ALA A 191 -26.82 16.35 7.22
C ALA A 191 -25.86 15.73 6.19
N ASP A 192 -26.39 15.21 5.08
CA ASP A 192 -25.61 14.66 3.98
C ASP A 192 -24.72 15.72 3.34
N ALA A 193 -25.25 16.94 3.12
CA ALA A 193 -24.48 18.06 2.61
C ALA A 193 -23.32 18.43 3.54
N GLU A 194 -23.53 18.39 4.86
CA GLU A 194 -22.48 18.69 5.83
C GLU A 194 -21.39 17.62 5.85
N ALA A 195 -21.76 16.34 5.85
CA ALA A 195 -20.80 15.24 5.75
C ALA A 195 -19.94 15.35 4.47
N LEU A 196 -20.54 15.70 3.33
CA LEU A 196 -19.80 15.94 2.09
C LEU A 196 -18.89 17.18 2.16
N ARG A 197 -19.25 18.22 2.92
CA ARG A 197 -18.37 19.38 3.16
C ARG A 197 -17.16 18.98 4.00
N GLU A 198 -17.36 18.17 5.04
CA GLU A 198 -16.27 17.64 5.87
C GLU A 198 -15.32 16.76 5.03
N GLU A 199 -15.85 15.82 4.24
CA GLU A 199 -15.05 14.98 3.33
C GLU A 199 -14.25 15.83 2.32
N LEU A 200 -14.85 16.92 1.81
CA LEU A 200 -14.18 17.85 0.90
C LEU A 200 -13.03 18.60 1.59
N GLN A 201 -13.22 19.03 2.85
CA GLN A 201 -12.18 19.70 3.63
C GLN A 201 -11.02 18.77 3.95
N GLU A 202 -11.29 17.52 4.35
CA GLU A 202 -10.28 16.50 4.62
C GLU A 202 -9.50 16.13 3.35
N SER A 203 -10.21 15.94 2.24
CA SER A 203 -9.58 15.68 0.94
C SER A 203 -8.71 16.85 0.48
N ALA A 204 -9.16 18.09 0.70
CA ALA A 204 -8.37 19.28 0.38
C ALA A 204 -7.13 19.41 1.28
N ALA A 205 -7.22 19.03 2.56
CA ALA A 205 -6.06 18.98 3.45
C ALA A 205 -5.05 17.92 3.00
N THR A 206 -5.53 16.74 2.61
CA THR A 206 -4.70 15.67 2.03
C THR A 206 -4.00 16.14 0.76
N VAL A 207 -4.70 16.81 -0.17
CA VAL A 207 -4.10 17.36 -1.39
C VAL A 207 -3.00 18.37 -1.05
N ARG A 208 -3.24 19.29 -0.11
CA ARG A 208 -2.20 20.26 0.31
C ARG A 208 -0.97 19.55 0.88
N SER A 209 -1.17 18.57 1.77
CA SER A 209 -0.06 17.80 2.34
C SER A 209 0.76 17.08 1.27
N LEU A 210 0.11 16.44 0.30
CA LEU A 210 0.78 15.75 -0.80
C LEU A 210 1.50 16.73 -1.74
N GLN A 211 0.92 17.91 -1.97
CA GLN A 211 1.56 18.99 -2.73
C GLN A 211 2.80 19.54 -2.00
N ASP A 212 2.73 19.71 -0.68
CA ASP A 212 3.86 20.16 0.14
C ASP A 212 4.98 19.11 0.15
N GLU A 213 4.63 17.82 0.26
CA GLU A 213 5.60 16.71 0.16
C GLU A 213 6.29 16.67 -1.20
N LEU A 214 5.52 16.80 -2.29
CA LEU A 214 6.06 16.88 -3.65
C LEU A 214 6.90 18.16 -3.83
N ALA A 215 6.51 19.26 -3.18
CA ALA A 215 7.23 20.51 -3.26
C ALA A 215 8.58 20.46 -2.52
N ALA A 216 8.64 19.79 -1.38
CA ALA A 216 9.84 19.57 -0.60
C ALA A 216 10.84 18.61 -1.30
N TYR A 217 10.42 17.89 -2.34
CA TYR A 217 11.26 16.92 -3.01
C TYR A 217 12.40 17.57 -3.81
N PRO A 218 13.67 17.30 -3.48
CA PRO A 218 14.83 17.99 -4.07
C PRO A 218 15.11 17.57 -5.53
N HIS A 219 14.64 16.40 -5.97
CA HIS A 219 14.96 15.84 -7.30
C HIS A 219 13.76 15.81 -8.25
N ARG A 220 12.99 16.91 -8.33
CA ARG A 220 11.75 16.99 -9.15
C ARG A 220 11.92 16.60 -10.63
N ARG A 221 13.11 16.80 -11.21
CA ARG A 221 13.41 16.48 -12.62
C ARG A 221 13.48 14.98 -12.94
N HIS A 222 13.60 14.13 -11.91
CA HIS A 222 13.64 12.67 -12.05
C HIS A 222 12.38 11.99 -11.51
N ALA A 223 11.41 12.79 -11.07
CA ALA A 223 10.10 12.28 -10.72
C ALA A 223 9.41 11.79 -12.00
N VAL A 224 8.84 10.59 -11.95
CA VAL A 224 7.87 10.16 -12.96
C VAL A 224 6.69 11.11 -12.83
N ASP A 225 6.55 12.00 -13.81
CA ASP A 225 5.49 12.99 -13.86
C ASP A 225 4.24 12.44 -14.57
N GLN A 226 3.19 13.27 -14.63
CA GLN A 226 1.93 12.91 -15.29
C GLN A 226 2.10 12.65 -16.78
N GLU A 227 3.07 13.30 -17.43
CA GLU A 227 3.35 13.14 -18.86
C GLU A 227 3.96 11.76 -19.14
N TRP A 228 4.85 11.28 -18.27
CA TRP A 228 5.39 9.93 -18.33
C TRP A 228 4.33 8.83 -18.10
N LEU A 229 3.41 9.02 -17.15
CA LEU A 229 2.31 8.07 -16.90
C LEU A 229 1.20 8.10 -17.97
N ALA A 230 0.99 9.25 -18.62
CA ALA A 230 0.01 9.43 -19.69
C ALA A 230 0.50 8.87 -21.04
N GLY A 231 1.80 8.64 -21.17
CA GLY A 231 2.41 8.08 -22.37
C GLY A 231 2.78 9.10 -23.45
N ASP A 232 2.73 10.39 -23.11
CA ASP A 232 3.11 11.50 -23.99
C ASP A 232 4.59 11.84 -23.80
N TRP A 233 5.48 10.85 -23.99
CA TRP A 233 6.92 11.08 -23.87
C TRP A 233 7.45 11.87 -25.07
N GLN A 234 7.93 13.09 -24.83
CA GLN A 234 8.86 13.76 -25.75
C GLN A 234 10.27 13.21 -25.50
N GLU A 235 10.99 12.86 -26.58
CA GLU A 235 12.31 12.19 -26.54
C GLU A 235 13.36 12.96 -25.71
N ASP A 236 13.21 14.28 -25.56
CA ASP A 236 14.14 15.16 -24.84
C ASP A 236 13.83 15.36 -23.34
N THR A 237 12.63 15.00 -22.87
CA THR A 237 12.19 15.20 -21.46
C THR A 237 11.91 13.91 -20.70
N ALA A 238 11.82 12.76 -21.37
CA ALA A 238 11.64 11.47 -20.73
C ALA A 238 12.92 11.00 -20.00
N SER A 239 13.13 11.49 -18.77
CA SER A 239 14.14 10.94 -17.86
C SER A 239 13.70 9.54 -17.43
N ALA A 240 14.17 8.52 -18.15
CA ALA A 240 13.94 7.15 -17.76
C ALA A 240 14.44 6.92 -16.30
N PRO A 241 13.62 6.39 -15.38
CA PRO A 241 13.99 6.23 -13.97
C PRO A 241 15.25 5.36 -13.76
N TRP A 242 15.55 4.47 -14.70
CA TRP A 242 16.77 3.65 -14.71
C TRP A 242 18.03 4.40 -15.21
N LEU A 243 17.89 5.61 -15.75
CA LEU A 243 18.95 6.51 -16.20
C LEU A 243 19.22 7.67 -15.21
N ASP A 244 18.72 7.60 -13.97
CA ASP A 244 19.08 8.56 -12.92
C ASP A 244 20.60 8.53 -12.69
N ALA A 245 21.28 9.58 -13.16
CA ALA A 245 22.73 9.69 -13.13
C ALA A 245 23.29 9.69 -11.70
N GLU A 246 22.52 10.19 -10.72
CA GLU A 246 22.93 10.22 -9.32
C GLU A 246 22.85 8.83 -8.69
N VAL A 247 21.75 8.10 -8.95
CA VAL A 247 21.59 6.70 -8.50
C VAL A 247 22.63 5.81 -9.17
N GLN A 248 22.90 5.99 -10.48
CA GLN A 248 23.91 5.22 -11.19
C GLN A 248 25.32 5.52 -10.68
N ALA A 249 25.65 6.80 -10.41
CA ALA A 249 26.92 7.15 -9.80
C ALA A 249 27.10 6.51 -8.41
N ALA A 250 26.05 6.54 -7.57
CA ALA A 250 26.07 5.90 -6.26
C ALA A 250 26.24 4.37 -6.35
N ARG A 251 25.55 3.72 -7.29
CA ARG A 251 25.72 2.28 -7.56
C ARG A 251 27.13 1.94 -8.00
N VAL A 252 27.69 2.72 -8.93
CA VAL A 252 29.07 2.53 -9.40
C VAL A 252 30.06 2.67 -8.24
N GLU A 253 29.87 3.65 -7.35
CA GLU A 253 30.73 3.81 -6.17
C GLU A 253 30.58 2.64 -5.19
N ALA A 254 29.37 2.12 -4.99
CA ALA A 254 29.13 0.94 -4.17
C ALA A 254 29.81 -0.30 -4.76
N TYR A 255 29.69 -0.53 -6.07
CA TYR A 255 30.38 -1.62 -6.76
C TYR A 255 31.90 -1.49 -6.67
N ARG A 256 32.46 -0.29 -6.86
CA ARG A 256 33.90 -0.05 -6.74
C ARG A 256 34.41 -0.28 -5.33
N SER A 257 33.67 0.17 -4.32
CA SER A 257 34.02 -0.04 -2.91
C SER A 257 33.98 -1.52 -2.57
N ALA A 258 32.95 -2.24 -3.01
CA ALA A 258 32.82 -3.68 -2.82
C ALA A 258 33.92 -4.47 -3.55
N ALA A 259 34.26 -4.11 -4.79
CA ALA A 259 35.34 -4.74 -5.55
C ALA A 259 36.71 -4.55 -4.89
N ARG A 260 36.98 -3.35 -4.35
CA ARG A 260 38.21 -3.09 -3.58
C ARG A 260 38.26 -3.91 -2.30
N LEU A 261 37.16 -3.95 -1.55
CA LEU A 261 37.05 -4.75 -0.33
C LEU A 261 37.27 -6.23 -0.64
N HIS A 262 36.63 -6.76 -1.69
CA HIS A 262 36.78 -8.14 -2.13
C HIS A 262 38.23 -8.45 -2.57
N GLY A 263 38.86 -7.54 -3.32
CA GLY A 263 40.28 -7.65 -3.67
C GLY A 263 41.19 -7.69 -2.43
N LEU A 264 40.88 -6.92 -1.39
CA LEU A 264 41.59 -6.97 -0.12
C LEU A 264 41.38 -8.31 0.61
N VAL A 265 40.14 -8.84 0.65
CA VAL A 265 39.87 -10.19 1.20
C VAL A 265 40.73 -11.25 0.52
N LEU A 266 40.72 -11.28 -0.81
CA LEU A 266 41.46 -12.29 -1.57
C LEU A 266 42.96 -12.21 -1.27
N ARG A 267 43.53 -11.01 -1.21
CA ARG A 267 44.93 -10.80 -0.83
C ARG A 267 45.26 -11.27 0.59
N LEU A 268 44.38 -11.03 1.56
CA LEU A 268 44.58 -11.44 2.95
C LEU A 268 44.47 -12.97 3.12
N GLN A 269 43.49 -13.59 2.44
CA GLN A 269 43.28 -15.04 2.47
C GLN A 269 44.37 -15.81 1.70
N THR A 270 45.02 -15.19 0.71
CA THR A 270 46.10 -15.83 -0.08
C THR A 270 47.25 -16.31 0.82
N ALA A 271 47.60 -15.56 1.86
CA ALA A 271 48.64 -15.95 2.80
C ALA A 271 48.24 -17.17 3.65
N GLU A 272 47.00 -17.21 4.14
CA GLU A 272 46.46 -18.35 4.91
C GLU A 272 46.33 -19.61 4.06
N VAL A 273 45.82 -19.47 2.83
CA VAL A 273 45.69 -20.56 1.87
C VAL A 273 47.06 -21.12 1.49
N ARG A 274 48.05 -20.25 1.23
CA ARG A 274 49.43 -20.67 0.93
C ARG A 274 50.06 -21.40 2.11
N ALA A 275 49.89 -20.90 3.34
CA ALA A 275 50.39 -21.56 4.55
C ALA A 275 49.76 -22.95 4.75
N GLY A 276 48.44 -23.08 4.53
CA GLY A 276 47.74 -24.36 4.58
C GLY A 276 48.21 -25.34 3.51
N LEU A 277 48.48 -24.86 2.28
CA LEU A 277 49.00 -25.67 1.18
C LEU A 277 50.43 -26.12 1.42
N LEU A 278 51.30 -25.27 1.98
CA LEU A 278 52.66 -25.66 2.39
C LEU A 278 52.63 -26.74 3.48
N LEU A 279 51.75 -26.59 4.48
CA LEU A 279 51.57 -27.61 5.51
C LEU A 279 51.05 -28.93 4.92
N ALA A 280 50.08 -28.86 4.00
CA ALA A 280 49.57 -30.04 3.30
C ALA A 280 50.66 -30.73 2.48
N ARG A 281 51.50 -29.96 1.77
CA ARG A 281 52.68 -30.45 1.04
C ARG A 281 53.66 -31.17 1.96
N GLU A 282 53.98 -30.59 3.12
CA GLU A 282 54.88 -31.19 4.11
C GLU A 282 54.31 -32.50 4.67
N LEU A 283 53.01 -32.56 4.97
CA LEU A 283 52.35 -33.78 5.45
C LEU A 283 52.31 -34.88 4.39
N LEU A 284 52.03 -34.52 3.13
CA LEU A 284 52.00 -35.45 2.00
C LEU A 284 53.41 -35.97 1.66
N GLY A 285 54.43 -35.10 1.74
CA GLY A 285 55.83 -35.48 1.55
C GLY A 285 56.38 -36.36 2.68
N ALA A 286 56.07 -36.05 3.95
CA ALA A 286 56.47 -36.85 5.11
C ALA A 286 55.79 -38.24 5.14
N GLY A 287 54.56 -38.34 4.63
CA GLY A 287 53.87 -39.62 4.44
C GLY A 287 54.50 -40.50 3.35
N ALA A 288 55.13 -39.91 2.34
CA ALA A 288 55.86 -40.65 1.29
C ALA A 288 57.23 -41.16 1.77
N GLU A 289 57.92 -40.42 2.65
CA GLU A 289 59.20 -40.86 3.24
C GLU A 289 59.06 -41.92 4.35
N GLN A 290 57.88 -42.03 4.99
CA GLN A 290 57.61 -43.06 6.00
C GLN A 290 57.16 -44.41 5.43
N ALA A 291 57.08 -44.55 4.10
CA ALA A 291 56.79 -45.82 3.44
C ALA A 291 58.05 -46.40 2.76
N PRO A 292 58.99 -46.95 3.54
CA PRO A 292 59.63 -48.18 3.09
C PRO A 292 59.84 -49.14 4.28
N ASP A 293 58.83 -49.97 4.60
CA ASP A 293 59.06 -51.34 5.14
C ASP A 293 57.80 -52.20 5.39
N ALA A 294 56.59 -51.77 5.00
CA ALA A 294 55.36 -52.56 5.23
C ALA A 294 54.94 -53.45 4.06
N ALA A 295 55.82 -53.73 3.09
CA ALA A 295 55.52 -54.57 1.92
C ALA A 295 56.17 -55.97 1.96
N ALA A 296 56.72 -56.38 3.11
CA ALA A 296 57.35 -57.70 3.29
C ALA A 296 56.85 -58.44 4.54
N ALA A 297 55.53 -58.51 4.75
CA ALA A 297 54.92 -59.53 5.61
C ALA A 297 53.41 -59.61 5.37
N GLY A 298 52.91 -60.80 5.01
CA GLY A 298 51.49 -61.13 5.17
C GLY A 298 50.75 -61.53 3.90
N GLU A 299 51.32 -62.45 3.13
CA GLU A 299 50.53 -63.41 2.36
C GLU A 299 49.77 -64.32 3.35
N ASP A 300 48.54 -64.69 3.00
CA ASP A 300 47.61 -65.61 3.67
C ASP A 300 46.92 -65.16 4.97
N ALA A 301 45.65 -64.73 4.85
CA ALA A 301 44.50 -65.48 5.38
C ALA A 301 43.18 -64.71 5.18
N ALA A 302 42.30 -65.24 4.33
CA ALA A 302 40.86 -65.01 4.45
C ALA A 302 40.35 -65.74 5.71
N PRO A 303 39.25 -65.27 6.33
CA PRO A 303 37.98 -65.89 5.96
C PRO A 303 36.76 -64.96 5.96
N ASP A 304 35.70 -65.63 5.52
CA ASP A 304 34.37 -65.24 5.08
C ASP A 304 33.38 -64.89 6.21
N ALA A 305 32.22 -64.38 5.78
CA ALA A 305 30.89 -64.39 6.42
C ALA A 305 30.46 -63.28 7.41
N ALA A 306 29.68 -62.36 6.82
CA ALA A 306 28.23 -62.18 7.07
C ALA A 306 27.71 -61.29 8.22
N ALA A 307 26.98 -60.26 7.77
CA ALA A 307 25.59 -59.91 8.10
C ALA A 307 25.28 -58.77 9.10
N ALA A 308 24.36 -57.94 8.60
CA ALA A 308 23.29 -57.19 9.27
C ALA A 308 23.59 -55.76 9.75
N GLY A 309 22.72 -54.83 9.30
CA GLY A 309 22.58 -53.50 9.91
C GLY A 309 22.08 -52.43 8.95
N ARG A 310 20.83 -52.55 8.47
CA ARG A 310 20.06 -51.39 7.96
C ARG A 310 19.67 -50.51 9.15
N ASP A 311 19.84 -49.20 9.01
CA ASP A 311 18.97 -48.10 9.50
C ASP A 311 19.65 -46.78 9.10
N ALA A 312 19.14 -45.97 8.17
CA ALA A 312 17.94 -45.14 8.19
C ALA A 312 17.97 -43.97 9.20
N ALA A 313 17.74 -42.76 8.67
CA ALA A 313 17.44 -41.48 9.34
C ALA A 313 18.66 -40.76 10.00
N SER A 314 18.91 -39.45 9.87
CA SER A 314 18.05 -38.30 9.60
C SER A 314 18.84 -37.12 9.00
N ARG A 315 18.22 -36.41 8.06
CA ARG A 315 18.51 -35.00 7.74
C ARG A 315 18.03 -34.11 8.89
N PRO A 316 18.71 -32.99 9.20
CA PRO A 316 18.04 -31.82 9.74
C PRO A 316 17.84 -30.75 8.67
N HIS A 317 16.56 -30.46 8.44
CA HIS A 317 15.99 -29.35 7.71
C HIS A 317 16.25 -28.06 8.52
N ARG A 318 16.85 -27.03 7.92
CA ARG A 318 16.96 -25.69 8.49
C ARG A 318 15.81 -24.83 7.96
N PRO A 319 15.01 -24.17 8.82
CA PRO A 319 13.94 -23.29 8.37
C PRO A 319 14.51 -21.92 7.95
N ALA A 320 14.04 -21.43 6.80
CA ALA A 320 14.13 -20.03 6.43
C ALA A 320 13.02 -19.28 7.18
N GLY A 321 13.41 -18.31 8.01
CA GLY A 321 12.49 -17.37 8.63
C GLY A 321 12.26 -16.18 7.71
N THR A 322 11.00 -15.98 7.36
CA THR A 322 10.32 -14.69 7.16
C THR A 322 9.17 -14.66 8.15
#